data_AF-A0A1M7TT07-F1
#
_entry.id   AF-A0A1M7TT07-F1
#
_cell.length_a   1.000
_cell.length_b   1.000
_cell.length_c   1.000
_cell.angle_alpha   90.00
_cell.angle_beta   90.00
_cell.angle_gamma   90.00
#
_symmetry.space_group_name_H-M   'P 1'
#
loop_
_entity.id
_entity.type
_entity.pdbx_description
1 polymer ?
#
loop_
_entity_poly.entity_id
_entity_poly.type
_entity_poly.pdbx_seq_one_letter_code
_entity_poly.pdbx_strand_id
1 'polypeptide(L)' 'MDRRKDTAVEAVLEQLIEHGPGEIASVFARAFELAMQIERERFLGAAHYERTPDRRGYANGYKAKRIDTPAG' A
#
# COMPACT_ATOMS: atom_id res chain seq x y z
N MET A 1 2.81 -3.37 16.29
CA MET A 1 3.50 -3.12 15.01
C MET A 1 3.27 -4.34 14.14
N ASP A 2 2.51 -4.20 13.05
CA ASP A 2 2.16 -5.31 12.13
C ASP A 2 3.37 -5.61 11.24
N ARG A 3 4.10 -6.70 11.55
CA ARG A 3 5.34 -7.11 10.86
C ARG A 3 5.22 -7.17 9.34
N ARG A 4 4.02 -7.38 8.79
CA ARG A 4 3.81 -7.42 7.33
C ARG A 4 3.95 -6.06 6.65
N LYS A 5 3.66 -4.97 7.37
CA LYS A 5 3.82 -3.60 6.86
C LYS A 5 5.30 -3.18 6.84
N ASP A 6 6.07 -3.67 7.80
CA ASP A 6 7.52 -3.43 7.87
C ASP A 6 8.24 -4.07 6.67
N THR A 7 7.88 -5.31 6.31
CA THR A 7 8.45 -6.01 5.13
C THR A 7 8.13 -5.31 3.81
N ALA A 8 6.98 -4.64 3.70
CA ALA A 8 6.60 -3.97 2.48
C ALA A 8 7.46 -2.73 2.20
N VAL A 9 7.81 -1.98 3.25
CA VAL A 9 8.71 -0.81 3.13
C VAL A 9 10.13 -1.26 2.83
N GLU A 10 10.58 -2.34 3.47
CA GLU A 10 11.90 -2.94 3.24
C GLU A 10 12.07 -3.44 1.80
N ALA A 11 11.08 -4.16 1.27
CA ALA A 11 11.07 -4.63 -0.11
C ALA A 11 11.09 -3.48 -1.15
N VAL A 12 10.41 -2.37 -0.83
CA VAL A 12 10.41 -1.17 -1.68
C VAL A 12 11.79 -0.49 -1.68
N LEU A 13 12.47 -0.44 -0.53
CA LEU A 13 13.83 0.09 -0.41
C LEU A 13 14.86 -0.79 -1.11
N GLU A 14 14.77 -2.12 -0.98
CA GLU A 14 15.65 -3.07 -1.68
C GLU A 14 15.57 -2.90 -3.20
N GLN A 15 14.36 -2.80 -3.75
CA GLN A 15 14.16 -2.56 -5.20
C GLN A 15 14.83 -1.26 -5.67
N LEU A 16 14.73 -0.20 -4.88
CA LEU A 16 15.31 1.10 -5.18
C LEU A 16 16.85 1.07 -5.19
N ILE A 17 17.45 0.27 -4.29
CA ILE A 17 18.91 0.07 -4.18
C ILE A 17 19.42 -0.79 -5.34
N GLU A 18 18.69 -1.83 -5.71
CA GLU A 18 19.13 -2.83 -6.69
C GLU A 18 19.02 -2.35 -8.16
N HIS A 19 17.98 -1.56 -8.49
CA HIS A 19 17.68 -1.19 -9.89
C HIS A 19 18.00 0.26 -10.26
N GLY A 20 18.37 1.10 -9.27
CA GLY A 20 18.64 2.52 -9.49
C GLY A 20 17.40 3.34 -9.87
N PRO A 21 17.55 4.62 -10.26
CA PRO A 21 16.43 5.54 -10.46
C PRO A 21 15.50 5.19 -11.64
N GLY A 22 15.87 4.22 -12.49
CA GLY A 22 15.02 3.79 -13.61
C GLY A 22 13.70 3.14 -13.20
N GLU A 23 13.66 2.54 -12.00
CA GLU A 23 12.48 1.82 -11.47
C GLU A 23 11.75 2.61 -10.37
N ILE A 24 12.05 3.89 -10.19
CA ILE A 24 11.46 4.69 -9.10
C ILE A 24 9.93 4.79 -9.22
N ALA A 25 9.39 4.79 -10.44
CA ALA A 25 7.95 4.79 -10.68
C ALA A 25 7.25 3.55 -10.10
N SER A 26 7.85 2.36 -10.21
CA SER A 26 7.27 1.11 -9.71
C SER A 26 7.28 1.06 -8.18
N VAL A 27 8.36 1.57 -7.57
CA VAL A 27 8.47 1.79 -6.12
C VAL A 27 7.38 2.75 -5.62
N PHE A 28 7.20 3.91 -6.28
CA PHE A 28 6.13 4.84 -5.92
C PHE A 28 4.75 4.20 -6.06
N ALA A 29 4.49 3.48 -7.15
CA ALA A 29 3.23 2.77 -7.35
C ALA A 29 2.94 1.81 -6.18
N ARG A 30 3.93 1.04 -5.73
CA ARG A 30 3.78 0.11 -4.61
C ARG A 30 3.55 0.82 -3.27
N ALA A 31 4.25 1.93 -3.03
CA ALA A 31 4.04 2.76 -1.85
C ALA A 31 2.61 3.36 -1.83
N PHE A 32 2.12 3.82 -2.97
CA PHE A 32 0.75 4.32 -3.11
C PHE A 32 -0.30 3.22 -2.88
N GLU A 33 -0.10 2.00 -3.39
CA GLU A 33 -0.98 0.87 -3.10
C GLU A 33 -1.08 0.59 -1.58
N LEU A 34 0.06 0.57 -0.88
CA LEU A 34 0.10 0.35 0.56
C LEU A 34 -0.58 1.49 1.32
N ALA A 35 -0.32 2.74 0.94
CA ALA A 35 -0.97 3.91 1.53
C ALA A 35 -2.49 3.85 1.38
N MET A 36 -2.99 3.53 0.18
CA MET A 36 -4.43 3.38 -0.07
C MET A 36 -5.04 2.24 0.75
N GLN A 37 -4.33 1.13 0.94
CA GLN A 37 -4.80 0.06 1.81
C GLN A 37 -4.93 0.52 3.27
N ILE A 38 -3.93 1.26 3.78
CA ILE A 38 -3.95 1.81 5.14
C ILE A 38 -5.10 2.81 5.31
N GLU A 39 -5.30 3.71 4.35
CA GLU A 39 -6.40 4.68 4.37
C GLU A 39 -7.76 3.97 4.38
N ARG A 40 -7.92 2.91 3.58
CA ARG A 40 -9.14 2.10 3.59
C ARG A 40 -9.36 1.40 4.93
N GLU A 41 -8.33 0.80 5.53
CA GLU A 41 -8.44 0.18 6.86
C GLU A 41 -8.87 1.18 7.94
N ARG A 42 -8.29 2.40 7.91
CA ARG A 42 -8.67 3.51 8.80
C ARG A 42 -10.12 3.95 8.60
N PHE A 43 -10.56 4.07 7.34
CA PHE A 43 -11.94 4.42 7.02
C PHE A 43 -12.94 3.35 7.48
N LEU A 44 -12.63 2.07 7.22
CA LEU A 44 -13.46 0.93 7.62
C LEU A 44 -13.43 0.70 9.14
N GLY A 45 -12.47 1.28 9.87
CA GLY A 45 -12.29 1.04 11.30
C GLY A 45 -11.88 -0.40 11.63
N ALA A 46 -11.28 -1.11 10.67
CA ALA A 46 -10.89 -2.51 10.83
C ALA A 46 -9.72 -2.85 9.91
N ALA A 47 -8.74 -3.58 10.44
CA ALA A 47 -7.65 -4.17 9.67
C ALA A 47 -8.13 -5.37 8.83
N HIS A 48 -7.26 -5.86 7.97
CA HIS A 48 -7.53 -7.01 7.12
C HIS A 48 -7.91 -8.26 7.95
N TYR A 49 -9.10 -8.80 7.68
CA TYR A 49 -9.73 -9.92 8.40
C TYR A 49 -9.97 -9.71 9.90
N GLU A 50 -9.78 -8.50 10.43
CA GLU A 50 -10.09 -8.21 11.82
C GLU A 50 -11.60 -8.31 12.08
N ARG A 51 -11.99 -8.85 13.24
CA ARG A 51 -13.38 -8.82 13.71
C ARG A 51 -13.49 -7.74 14.78
N THR A 52 -14.26 -6.70 14.50
CA THR A 52 -14.52 -5.60 15.42
C THR A 52 -15.97 -5.13 15.27
N PRO A 53 -16.68 -4.83 16.37
CA PRO A 53 -18.02 -4.28 16.33
C PRO A 53 -18.07 -2.87 15.72
N ASP A 54 -16.96 -2.14 15.73
CA ASP A 54 -16.89 -0.75 15.25
C ASP A 54 -16.68 -0.64 13.72
N ARG A 55 -16.68 -1.76 13.01
CA ARG A 55 -16.44 -1.81 11.55
C ARG A 55 -17.51 -1.04 10.76
N ARG A 56 -17.05 -0.22 9.82
CA ARG A 56 -17.87 0.56 8.90
C ARG A 56 -17.80 0.01 7.46
N GLY A 57 -18.46 -1.12 7.21
CA GLY A 57 -18.53 -1.75 5.88
C GLY A 57 -17.37 -2.73 5.57
N TYR A 58 -17.25 -3.15 4.30
CA TYR A 58 -16.29 -4.19 3.88
C TYR A 58 -15.53 -3.78 2.61
N ALA A 59 -14.25 -4.18 2.54
CA ALA A 59 -13.48 -4.07 1.30
C ALA A 59 -14.01 -5.06 0.24
N ASN A 60 -14.04 -4.64 -1.02
CA ASN A 60 -14.64 -5.37 -2.15
C ASN A 60 -13.63 -5.60 -3.30
N GLY A 61 -12.35 -5.81 -2.97
CA GLY A 61 -11.28 -6.03 -3.93
C GLY A 61 -10.52 -4.76 -4.30
N TYR A 62 -9.88 -4.79 -5.47
CA TYR A 62 -9.04 -3.72 -6.00
C TYR A 62 -9.45 -3.38 -7.43
N LYS A 63 -9.21 -2.13 -7.85
CA LYS A 63 -9.43 -1.66 -9.21
C LYS A 63 -8.16 -1.00 -9.72
N ALA A 64 -7.72 -1.40 -10.91
CA ALA A 64 -6.57 -0.79 -11.55
C ALA A 64 -6.79 0.72 -11.76
N LYS A 65 -5.77 1.52 -11.45
CA LYS A 65 -5.78 2.97 -11.59
C LYS A 65 -4.41 3.44 -12.09
N ARG A 66 -4.41 4.30 -13.11
CA ARG A 66 -3.21 5.05 -13.51
C ARG A 66 -3.21 6.40 -12.79
N ILE A 67 -2.06 6.78 -12.26
CA ILE A 67 -1.83 8.06 -11.60
C ILE A 67 -0.63 8.68 -12.30
N ASP A 68 -0.80 9.91 -12.77
CA ASP A 68 0.29 10.68 -13.36
C ASP A 68 1.11 11.29 -12.22
N THR A 69 2.39 10.91 -12.12
CA THR A 69 3.29 11.36 -11.07
C THR A 69 4.56 11.94 -11.69
N PRO A 70 5.27 12.85 -11.00
CA PRO A 70 6.58 13.30 -11.46
C PRO A 70 7.62 12.18 -11.61
N ALA A 71 7.37 10.99 -11.03
CA ALA A 71 8.22 9.82 -11.18
C ALA A 71 7.97 9.05 -12.49
N GLY A 72 6.93 9.41 -13.26
CA GLY A 72 6.44 8.68 -14.43
C GLY A 72 5.03 8.11 -14.23
#